data_AF-G4Q953-F1
#
_entry.id   AF-G4Q953-F1
#
_cell.length_a   1.000
_cell.length_b   1.000
_cell.length_c   1.000
_cell.angle_alpha   90.00
_cell.angle_beta   90.00
_cell.angle_gamma   90.00
#
_symmetry.space_group_name_H-M   'P 1'
#
loop_
_entity.id
_entity.type
_entity.pdbx_description
1 polymer ?
#
loop_
_entity_poly.entity_id
_entity_poly.type
_entity_poly.pdbx_seq_one_letter_code
_entity_poly.pdbx_strand_id
1 'polypeptide(L)'
;MNAIGQAASSLTISLSSESAAVVFPVLPSELMVSVNTNHGTVNINNFGDYLMMGKTGFRTLTLSGFFPAQDYPFAMMGLAPYTYIAQLETMRTGDSVCQLTVSDTPLSMPCLISSFKFGEKDGSGDVYYELGLTEYRYVTAPETGKTDAATGLKKRPESFWSKMKKNITYYPGDSIGNVIGRAVGKSVTLNNEQFSKFQIYRSIVRNGGLSPGDIIRLTTMNLKRNDENVPVAKNQ
;
A
#
# COMPACT_ATOMS: atom_id res chain seq x y z
N MET A 1 -7.02 3.57 28.87
CA MET A 1 -7.93 3.74 27.72
C MET A 1 -9.26 4.15 28.29
N ASN A 2 -9.63 5.42 28.15
CA ASN A 2 -10.89 5.91 28.71
C ASN A 2 -11.98 5.68 27.67
N ALA A 3 -13.04 4.97 28.08
CA ALA A 3 -14.23 4.77 27.26
C ALA A 3 -15.11 6.02 27.30
N ILE A 4 -15.84 6.25 26.21
CA ILE A 4 -16.86 7.30 26.07
C ILE A 4 -17.94 7.03 27.12
N GLY A 5 -17.92 7.76 28.23
CA GLY A 5 -18.82 7.49 29.37
C GLY A 5 -18.35 8.03 30.72
N GLN A 6 -17.13 8.57 30.84
CA GLN A 6 -16.75 9.39 31.99
C GLN A 6 -17.16 10.85 31.78
N ALA A 7 -17.47 11.52 32.89
CA ALA A 7 -18.04 12.86 32.96
C ALA A 7 -17.39 13.84 31.95
N ALA A 8 -18.25 14.57 31.24
CA ALA A 8 -17.88 15.61 30.29
C ALA A 8 -17.09 16.72 30.99
N SER A 9 -15.76 16.67 30.90
CA SER A 9 -14.96 17.87 31.13
C SER A 9 -13.76 18.06 30.19
N SER A 10 -13.53 17.19 29.20
CA SER A 10 -12.50 17.46 28.18
C SER A 10 -12.57 16.69 26.84
N LEU A 11 -13.59 15.85 26.59
CA LEU A 11 -13.68 15.17 25.29
C LEU A 11 -14.11 16.16 24.21
N THR A 12 -13.20 16.47 23.28
CA THR A 12 -13.45 17.37 22.15
C THR A 12 -13.16 16.63 20.86
N ILE A 13 -14.06 16.76 19.89
CA ILE A 13 -13.85 16.25 18.53
C ILE A 13 -13.63 17.46 17.63
N SER A 14 -12.55 17.45 16.87
CA SER A 14 -12.21 18.54 15.95
C SER A 14 -11.78 17.99 14.60
N LEU A 15 -12.16 18.72 13.55
CA LEU A 15 -11.71 18.51 12.18
C LEU A 15 -11.04 19.81 11.73
N SER A 16 -9.77 19.71 11.34
CA SER A 16 -8.98 20.87 10.93
C SER A 16 -8.37 20.66 9.55
N SER A 17 -8.23 21.72 8.79
CA SER A 17 -7.52 21.77 7.52
C SER A 17 -6.72 23.07 7.47
N GLU A 18 -6.00 23.31 6.38
CA GLU A 18 -5.31 24.58 6.17
C GLU A 18 -6.30 25.76 6.01
N SER A 19 -7.50 25.49 5.50
CA SER A 19 -8.50 26.51 5.16
C SER A 19 -9.47 26.84 6.31
N ALA A 20 -9.80 25.85 7.13
CA ALA A 20 -10.80 25.97 8.19
C ALA A 20 -10.60 24.94 9.29
N ALA A 21 -11.12 25.23 10.47
CA ALA A 21 -11.18 24.30 11.59
C ALA A 21 -12.57 24.32 12.23
N VAL A 22 -13.10 23.14 12.49
CA VAL A 22 -14.40 22.91 13.12
C VAL A 22 -14.18 22.11 14.39
N VAL A 23 -14.63 22.67 15.51
CA VAL A 23 -14.83 21.93 16.75
C VAL A 23 -16.30 21.58 16.85
N PHE A 24 -16.62 20.28 16.94
CA PHE A 24 -18.01 19.85 16.98
C PHE A 24 -18.63 20.23 18.33
N PRO A 25 -19.71 21.03 18.34
CA PRO A 25 -20.28 21.57 19.58
C PRO A 25 -21.02 20.50 20.39
N VAL A 26 -21.57 19.49 19.72
CA VAL A 26 -22.27 18.36 20.34
C VAL A 26 -21.51 17.08 20.01
N LEU A 27 -21.24 16.27 21.03
CA LEU A 27 -20.61 14.97 20.85
C LEU A 27 -21.56 14.02 20.11
N PRO A 28 -21.07 13.26 19.12
CA PRO A 28 -21.87 12.28 18.41
C PRO A 28 -22.28 11.16 19.37
N SER A 29 -23.44 10.56 19.12
CA SER A 29 -23.94 9.43 19.92
C SER A 29 -23.07 8.18 19.78
N GLU A 30 -22.31 8.08 18.71
CA GLU A 30 -21.48 6.91 18.39
C GLU A 30 -20.20 7.36 17.66
N LEU A 31 -19.09 6.68 17.97
CA LEU A 31 -17.80 6.89 17.33
C LEU A 31 -17.21 5.54 16.93
N MET A 32 -17.47 5.12 15.69
CA MET A 32 -17.05 3.82 15.17
C MET A 32 -16.09 3.96 13.99
N VAL A 33 -14.88 3.44 14.16
CA VAL A 33 -13.88 3.36 13.08
C VAL A 33 -13.91 1.97 12.47
N SER A 34 -14.21 1.90 11.17
CA SER A 34 -14.16 0.67 10.40
C SER A 34 -12.82 0.57 9.67
N VAL A 35 -12.19 -0.61 9.72
CA VAL A 35 -10.93 -0.89 9.04
C VAL A 35 -11.05 -2.24 8.35
N ASN A 36 -10.96 -2.24 7.02
CA ASN A 36 -10.95 -3.49 6.26
C ASN A 36 -9.51 -3.94 5.96
N THR A 37 -9.29 -5.23 5.80
CA THR A 37 -8.02 -5.79 5.28
C THR A 37 -8.30 -6.54 3.99
N ASN A 38 -7.59 -6.18 2.94
CA ASN A 38 -7.87 -6.65 1.58
C ASN A 38 -7.23 -8.01 1.30
N HIS A 39 -7.61 -9.05 2.05
CA HIS A 39 -7.15 -10.42 1.80
C HIS A 39 -7.62 -10.93 0.42
N GLY A 40 -6.75 -11.67 -0.26
CA GLY A 40 -7.09 -12.35 -1.51
C GLY A 40 -7.21 -13.85 -1.30
N THR A 41 -8.10 -14.53 -2.01
CA THR A 41 -8.21 -15.99 -1.96
C THR A 41 -7.75 -16.57 -3.29
N VAL A 42 -6.89 -17.59 -3.23
CA VAL A 42 -6.43 -18.34 -4.40
C VAL A 42 -6.79 -19.79 -4.22
N ASN A 43 -7.55 -20.35 -5.17
CA ASN A 43 -7.83 -21.77 -5.22
C ASN A 43 -6.66 -22.51 -5.89
N ILE A 44 -6.18 -23.56 -5.24
CA ILE A 44 -5.18 -24.47 -5.77
C ILE A 44 -5.85 -25.83 -5.96
N ASN A 45 -5.94 -26.31 -7.20
CA ASN A 45 -6.68 -27.54 -7.59
C ASN A 45 -6.44 -28.74 -6.66
N ASN A 46 -5.20 -28.92 -6.15
CA ASN A 46 -4.82 -30.05 -5.29
C ASN A 46 -4.87 -29.75 -3.77
N PHE A 47 -5.05 -28.48 -3.38
CA PHE A 47 -4.89 -28.04 -1.99
C PHE A 47 -6.06 -27.17 -1.47
N GLY A 48 -7.08 -26.92 -2.30
CA GLY A 48 -8.23 -26.11 -1.95
C GLY A 48 -7.91 -24.61 -1.91
N ASP A 49 -8.70 -23.86 -1.13
CA ASP A 49 -8.58 -22.41 -1.04
C ASP A 49 -7.48 -21.98 -0.05
N TYR A 50 -6.60 -21.09 -0.53
CA TYR A 50 -5.57 -20.45 0.27
C TYR A 50 -5.84 -18.96 0.41
N LEU A 51 -5.83 -18.47 1.65
CA LEU A 51 -5.95 -17.04 1.95
C LEU A 51 -4.57 -16.36 1.85
N MET A 52 -4.41 -15.52 0.84
CA MET A 52 -3.28 -14.64 0.68
C MET A 52 -3.46 -13.38 1.54
N MET A 53 -2.49 -13.13 2.40
CA MET A 53 -2.48 -11.93 3.24
C MET A 53 -2.36 -10.66 2.39
N GLY A 54 -3.42 -9.86 2.42
CA GLY A 54 -3.44 -8.54 1.81
C GLY A 54 -2.90 -7.44 2.71
N LYS A 55 -2.97 -6.21 2.21
CA LYS A 55 -2.68 -5.01 3.01
C LYS A 55 -3.97 -4.45 3.61
N THR A 56 -3.81 -3.71 4.70
CA THR A 56 -4.92 -2.98 5.31
C THR A 56 -5.44 -1.91 4.34
N GLY A 57 -6.76 -1.84 4.22
CA GLY A 57 -7.46 -0.80 3.49
C GLY A 57 -7.39 0.55 4.21
N PHE A 58 -8.24 1.49 3.78
CA PHE A 58 -8.39 2.76 4.47
C PHE A 58 -9.28 2.60 5.68
N ARG A 59 -8.98 3.34 6.76
CA ARG A 59 -9.92 3.50 7.87
C ARG A 59 -11.06 4.42 7.44
N THR A 60 -12.28 4.09 7.78
CA THR A 60 -13.46 4.92 7.51
C THR A 60 -14.20 5.19 8.81
N LEU A 61 -14.72 6.40 8.95
CA LEU A 61 -15.47 6.85 10.12
C LEU A 61 -16.69 7.63 9.65
N THR A 62 -17.84 7.40 10.29
CA THR A 62 -19.03 8.22 10.09
C THR A 62 -19.33 8.94 11.38
N LEU A 63 -19.44 10.27 11.31
CA LEU A 63 -19.87 11.12 12.41
C LEU A 63 -21.29 11.60 12.13
N SER A 64 -22.17 11.48 13.12
CA SER A 64 -23.53 11.97 13.03
C SER A 64 -23.91 12.73 14.28
N GLY A 65 -24.69 13.80 14.11
CA GLY A 65 -25.08 14.68 15.20
C GLY A 65 -25.87 15.88 14.68
N PHE A 66 -25.84 16.97 15.44
CA PHE A 66 -26.45 18.23 15.03
C PHE A 66 -25.63 19.43 15.48
N PHE A 67 -25.79 20.53 14.76
CA PHE A 67 -25.29 21.85 15.13
C PHE A 67 -26.42 22.63 15.79
N PRO A 68 -26.24 23.07 17.05
CA PRO A 68 -27.31 23.70 17.82
C PRO A 68 -27.53 25.15 17.38
N ALA A 69 -28.79 25.53 17.15
CA ALA A 69 -29.20 26.92 16.98
C ALA A 69 -29.48 27.60 18.32
N GLN A 70 -29.79 26.80 19.35
CA GLN A 70 -30.12 27.25 20.70
C GLN A 70 -29.00 26.88 21.68
N ASP A 71 -28.98 27.54 22.83
CA ASP A 71 -28.01 27.24 23.88
C ASP A 71 -28.45 25.98 24.64
N TYR A 72 -27.73 24.88 24.43
CA TYR A 72 -27.95 23.61 25.12
C TYR A 72 -26.88 23.38 26.20
N PRO A 73 -27.24 22.93 27.42
CA PRO A 73 -26.27 22.71 28.49
C PRO A 73 -25.17 21.67 28.18
N PHE A 74 -25.44 20.76 27.24
CA PHE A 74 -24.49 19.74 26.79
C PHE A 74 -23.70 20.15 25.55
N ALA A 75 -24.07 21.26 24.90
CA ALA A 75 -23.35 21.79 23.76
C ALA A 75 -22.22 22.70 24.26
N MET A 76 -21.05 22.59 23.66
CA MET A 76 -20.05 23.65 23.77
C MET A 76 -20.58 24.88 23.05
N MET A 77 -20.46 26.06 23.66
CA MET A 77 -20.87 27.35 23.08
C MET A 77 -20.39 27.46 21.63
N GLY A 78 -21.35 27.47 20.71
CA GLY A 78 -21.11 27.26 19.29
C GLY A 78 -21.41 28.47 18.43
N LEU A 79 -20.91 28.44 17.20
CA LEU A 79 -21.28 29.37 16.14
C LEU A 79 -22.69 29.03 15.61
N ALA A 80 -23.25 29.90 14.76
CA ALA A 80 -24.53 29.60 14.11
C ALA A 80 -24.45 28.31 13.28
N PRO A 81 -25.47 27.43 13.25
CA PRO A 81 -25.41 26.11 12.62
C PRO A 81 -24.86 26.11 11.19
N TYR A 82 -25.32 27.04 10.35
CA TYR A 82 -24.89 27.16 8.96
C TYR A 82 -23.43 27.61 8.77
N THR A 83 -22.81 28.20 9.79
CA THR A 83 -21.37 28.52 9.71
C THR A 83 -20.50 27.27 9.80
N TYR A 84 -20.90 26.28 10.61
CA TYR A 84 -20.23 24.97 10.62
C TYR A 84 -20.35 24.26 9.28
N ILE A 85 -21.53 24.33 8.67
CA ILE A 85 -21.79 23.75 7.35
C ILE A 85 -20.90 24.43 6.29
N ALA A 86 -20.80 25.75 6.30
CA ALA A 86 -19.94 26.48 5.38
C ALA A 86 -18.46 26.12 5.55
N GLN A 87 -17.99 25.95 6.79
CA GLN A 87 -16.62 25.51 7.06
C GLN A 87 -16.39 24.06 6.58
N LEU A 88 -17.32 23.15 6.84
CA LEU A 88 -17.25 21.77 6.36
C LEU A 88 -17.30 21.68 4.84
N GLU A 89 -18.12 22.48 4.18
CA GLU A 89 -18.15 22.60 2.72
C GLU A 89 -16.81 23.12 2.19
N THR A 90 -16.24 24.15 2.80
CA THR A 90 -14.91 24.69 2.44
C THR A 90 -13.85 23.60 2.54
N MET A 91 -13.86 22.81 3.62
CA MET A 91 -12.95 21.68 3.80
C MET A 91 -13.18 20.55 2.79
N ARG A 92 -14.43 20.30 2.39
CA ARG A 92 -14.80 19.25 1.43
C ARG A 92 -14.42 19.63 0.00
N THR A 93 -14.59 20.89 -0.38
CA THR A 93 -14.26 21.41 -1.72
C THR A 93 -12.81 21.87 -1.84
N GLY A 94 -12.11 22.04 -0.72
CA GLY A 94 -10.71 22.43 -0.70
C GLY A 94 -9.77 21.30 -1.10
N ASP A 95 -8.59 21.67 -1.59
CA ASP A 95 -7.55 20.72 -2.02
C ASP A 95 -6.63 20.25 -0.87
N SER A 96 -6.98 20.57 0.37
CA SER A 96 -6.17 20.28 1.55
C SER A 96 -6.66 19.04 2.31
N VAL A 97 -5.73 18.21 2.79
CA VAL A 97 -6.03 17.08 3.67
C VAL A 97 -6.51 17.59 5.03
N CYS A 98 -7.58 17.00 5.56
CA CYS A 98 -8.08 17.31 6.88
C CYS A 98 -7.40 16.43 7.95
N GLN A 99 -7.31 16.91 9.18
CA GLN A 99 -6.86 16.18 10.35
C GLN A 99 -8.03 16.06 11.34
N LEU A 100 -8.48 14.84 11.57
CA LEU A 100 -9.41 14.52 12.64
C LEU A 100 -8.63 14.29 13.94
N THR A 101 -9.07 14.94 15.01
CA THR A 101 -8.52 14.72 16.36
C THR A 101 -9.64 14.60 17.37
N VAL A 102 -9.61 13.51 18.14
CA VAL A 102 -10.52 13.27 19.27
C VAL A 102 -9.68 13.29 20.56
N SER A 103 -9.90 14.30 21.41
CA SER A 103 -9.20 14.45 22.68
C SER A 103 -9.33 13.20 23.55
N ASP A 104 -8.35 12.95 24.42
CA ASP A 104 -8.35 11.81 25.36
C ASP A 104 -8.50 10.41 24.74
N THR A 105 -8.37 10.30 23.41
CA THR A 105 -8.37 9.03 22.70
C THR A 105 -7.20 8.94 21.72
N PRO A 106 -6.75 7.72 21.36
CA PRO A 106 -5.73 7.53 20.32
C PRO A 106 -6.27 7.78 18.91
N LEU A 107 -7.52 8.25 18.77
CA LEU A 107 -8.13 8.50 17.47
C LEU A 107 -7.70 9.88 16.95
N SER A 108 -6.58 9.88 16.24
CA SER A 108 -6.18 10.99 15.38
C SER A 108 -5.73 10.42 14.04
N MET A 109 -6.30 10.96 12.95
CA MET A 109 -5.93 10.50 11.60
C MET A 109 -6.09 11.62 10.56
N PRO A 110 -5.17 11.69 9.58
CA PRO A 110 -5.39 12.46 8.36
C PRO A 110 -6.53 11.82 7.57
N CYS A 111 -7.46 12.62 7.08
CA CYS A 111 -8.65 12.15 6.39
C CYS A 111 -9.12 13.15 5.33
N LEU A 112 -9.99 12.64 4.45
CA LEU A 112 -10.78 13.44 3.51
C LEU A 112 -12.27 13.21 3.79
N ILE A 113 -13.07 14.23 3.50
CA ILE A 113 -14.53 14.15 3.59
C ILE A 113 -15.03 13.36 2.37
N SER A 114 -15.50 12.13 2.60
CA SER A 114 -16.02 11.25 1.55
C SER A 114 -17.52 11.45 1.29
N SER A 115 -18.27 11.85 2.31
CA SER A 115 -19.68 12.21 2.17
C SER A 115 -20.06 13.26 3.21
N PHE A 116 -20.97 14.16 2.84
CA PHE A 116 -21.54 15.13 3.75
C PHE A 116 -23.02 15.32 3.43
N LYS A 117 -23.88 15.09 4.42
CA LYS A 117 -25.32 15.33 4.35
C LYS A 117 -25.70 16.19 5.52
N PHE A 118 -26.60 17.15 5.31
CA PHE A 118 -27.12 17.98 6.38
C PHE A 118 -28.58 18.40 6.09
N GLY A 119 -29.31 18.77 7.14
CA GLY A 119 -30.67 19.27 7.02
C GLY A 119 -31.34 19.51 8.37
N GLU A 120 -32.41 20.29 8.36
CA GLU A 120 -33.26 20.57 9.53
C GLU A 120 -34.38 19.53 9.63
N LYS A 121 -34.86 19.24 10.85
CA LYS A 121 -35.90 18.19 11.07
C LYS A 121 -37.17 18.67 11.75
N ASP A 122 -37.09 19.56 12.72
CA ASP A 122 -38.19 19.79 13.69
C ASP A 122 -38.51 21.27 13.95
N GLY A 123 -37.97 22.19 13.12
CA GLY A 123 -38.22 23.63 13.26
C GLY A 123 -37.54 24.28 14.47
N SER A 124 -36.70 23.55 15.20
CA SER A 124 -35.84 24.09 16.28
C SER A 124 -34.78 25.08 15.77
N GLY A 125 -34.49 25.03 14.47
CA GLY A 125 -33.36 25.68 13.82
C GLY A 125 -32.07 24.86 13.86
N ASP A 126 -32.07 23.72 14.56
CA ASP A 126 -30.91 22.83 14.63
C ASP A 126 -30.68 22.13 13.29
N VAL A 127 -29.42 22.05 12.88
CA VAL A 127 -29.05 21.38 11.63
C VAL A 127 -28.38 20.05 11.93
N TYR A 128 -29.06 18.97 11.56
CA TYR A 128 -28.53 17.62 11.67
C TYR A 128 -27.53 17.37 10.55
N TYR A 129 -26.48 16.58 10.84
CA TYR A 129 -25.47 16.22 9.87
C TYR A 129 -25.09 14.74 9.94
N GLU A 130 -24.62 14.22 8.81
CA GLU A 130 -23.93 12.94 8.66
C GLU A 130 -22.68 13.19 7.81
N LEU A 131 -21.51 12.96 8.40
CA LEU A 131 -20.20 13.22 7.82
C LEU A 131 -19.41 11.91 7.70
N GLY A 132 -19.17 11.48 6.47
CA GLY A 132 -18.27 10.37 6.16
C GLY A 132 -16.84 10.86 5.99
N LEU A 133 -15.92 10.24 6.73
CA LEU A 133 -14.49 10.50 6.69
C LEU A 133 -13.75 9.23 6.24
N THR A 134 -12.82 9.39 5.31
CA THR A 134 -11.93 8.32 4.85
C THR A 134 -10.49 8.70 5.12
N GLU A 135 -9.71 7.78 5.69
CA GLU A 135 -8.28 7.96 5.98
C GLU A 135 -7.51 8.35 4.71
N TYR A 136 -6.71 9.41 4.83
CA TYR A 136 -5.78 9.82 3.80
C TYR A 136 -4.38 9.28 4.12
N ARG A 137 -3.84 8.44 3.24
CA ARG A 137 -2.48 7.89 3.39
C ARG A 137 -1.54 8.64 2.45
N TYR A 138 -0.59 9.38 3.03
CA TYR A 138 0.48 9.99 2.25
C TYR A 138 1.26 8.92 1.51
N VAL A 139 1.39 9.08 0.19
CA VAL A 139 2.28 8.26 -0.61
C VAL A 139 3.69 8.77 -0.36
N THR A 140 4.35 8.23 0.66
CA THR A 140 5.80 8.33 0.73
C THR A 140 6.35 7.48 -0.41
N ALA A 141 7.07 8.11 -1.34
CA ALA A 141 7.86 7.34 -2.29
C ALA A 141 8.69 6.35 -1.45
N PRO A 142 8.65 5.04 -1.75
CA PRO A 142 9.49 4.10 -1.03
C PRO A 142 10.90 4.65 -1.12
N GLU A 143 11.60 4.78 0.00
CA GLU A 143 13.00 5.16 -0.03
C GLU A 143 13.73 4.13 -0.89
N THR A 144 13.92 4.47 -2.17
CA THR A 144 14.65 3.67 -3.12
C THR A 144 16.11 3.82 -2.72
N GLY A 145 16.58 2.90 -1.90
CA GLY A 145 17.99 2.74 -1.66
C GLY A 145 18.27 2.13 -0.30
N LYS A 146 18.51 0.81 -0.27
CA LYS A 146 19.57 0.34 0.62
C LYS A 146 20.83 1.11 0.20
N THR A 147 21.38 1.92 1.10
CA THR A 147 22.65 2.60 0.87
C THR A 147 23.77 1.56 0.89
N ASP A 148 24.76 1.73 0.01
CA ASP A 148 25.90 0.82 -0.01
C ASP A 148 26.84 1.17 1.14
N ALA A 149 27.12 0.21 2.04
CA ALA A 149 27.83 0.47 3.29
C ALA A 149 29.25 1.04 3.11
N ALA A 150 29.84 0.86 1.92
CA ALA A 150 31.16 1.37 1.56
C ALA A 150 31.15 2.80 0.97
N THR A 151 30.03 3.26 0.40
CA THR A 151 29.99 4.54 -0.35
C THR A 151 28.92 5.52 0.12
N GLY A 152 27.94 5.09 0.93
CA GLY A 152 26.87 5.94 1.46
C GLY A 152 25.86 6.44 0.42
N LEU A 153 26.03 6.10 -0.86
CA LEU A 153 25.13 6.52 -1.94
C LEU A 153 23.97 5.54 -2.12
N LYS A 154 22.83 6.07 -2.61
CA LYS A 154 21.64 5.27 -2.94
C LYS A 154 21.99 4.27 -4.04
N LYS A 155 21.85 2.97 -3.77
CA LYS A 155 22.04 1.94 -4.78
C LYS A 155 20.94 2.08 -5.82
N ARG A 156 21.32 2.30 -7.09
CA ARG A 156 20.38 2.40 -8.23
C ARG A 156 19.45 1.18 -8.19
N PRO A 157 18.12 1.34 -8.30
CA PRO A 157 17.24 0.18 -8.36
C PRO A 157 17.65 -0.69 -9.54
N GLU A 158 18.12 -1.89 -9.25
CA GLU A 158 18.40 -2.88 -10.28
C GLU A 158 17.08 -3.20 -10.97
N SER A 159 17.00 -2.93 -12.28
CA SER A 159 15.85 -3.37 -13.05
C SER A 159 15.71 -4.89 -12.93
N PHE A 160 14.49 -5.41 -13.04
CA PHE A 160 14.25 -6.86 -13.12
C PHE A 160 15.17 -7.54 -14.15
N TRP A 161 15.44 -6.84 -15.26
CA TRP A 161 16.38 -7.24 -16.31
C TRP A 161 17.85 -7.20 -15.89
N SER A 162 18.25 -6.34 -14.95
CA SER A 162 19.59 -6.33 -14.35
C SER A 162 19.82 -7.54 -13.44
N LYS A 163 18.78 -7.98 -12.71
CA LYS A 163 18.85 -9.20 -11.88
C LYS A 163 18.96 -10.48 -12.72
N MET A 164 18.34 -10.51 -13.90
CA MET A 164 18.48 -11.62 -14.86
C MET A 164 19.79 -11.60 -15.66
N LYS A 165 20.44 -10.44 -15.82
CA LYS A 165 21.77 -10.29 -16.43
C LYS A 165 22.92 -10.69 -15.48
N LYS A 166 22.75 -11.74 -14.67
CA LYS A 166 23.89 -12.31 -13.96
C LYS A 166 24.72 -13.12 -14.95
N ASN A 167 25.77 -12.48 -15.48
CA ASN A 167 26.85 -13.19 -16.15
C ASN A 167 27.48 -14.14 -15.14
N ILE A 168 27.46 -15.44 -15.42
CA ILE A 168 28.07 -16.44 -14.54
C ILE A 168 29.32 -16.97 -15.20
N THR A 169 30.46 -16.68 -14.58
CA THR A 169 31.76 -17.17 -15.01
C THR A 169 31.98 -18.60 -14.50
N TYR A 170 32.47 -19.46 -15.36
CA TYR A 170 32.89 -20.81 -15.03
C TYR A 170 34.32 -20.80 -14.46
N TYR A 171 34.49 -21.32 -13.24
CA TYR A 171 35.78 -21.38 -12.54
C TYR A 171 36.32 -22.82 -12.46
N PRO A 172 37.66 -23.01 -12.40
CA PRO A 172 38.26 -24.31 -12.17
C PRO A 172 37.73 -24.97 -10.89
N GLY A 173 37.29 -26.23 -10.98
CA GLY A 173 36.72 -26.99 -9.85
C GLY A 173 35.20 -26.89 -9.69
N ASP A 174 34.51 -26.05 -10.48
CA ASP A 174 33.05 -26.00 -10.48
C ASP A 174 32.45 -27.03 -11.45
N SER A 175 31.26 -27.55 -11.12
CA SER A 175 30.55 -28.43 -12.04
C SER A 175 29.68 -27.62 -12.99
N ILE A 176 29.62 -28.03 -14.26
CA ILE A 176 28.76 -27.41 -15.29
C ILE A 176 27.30 -27.33 -14.80
N GLY A 177 26.82 -28.35 -14.10
CA GLY A 177 25.47 -28.38 -13.53
C GLY A 177 25.23 -27.34 -12.44
N ASN A 178 26.25 -27.02 -11.64
CA ASN A 178 26.16 -25.99 -10.61
C ASN A 178 26.18 -24.58 -11.24
N VAL A 179 27.06 -24.35 -12.21
CA VAL A 179 27.15 -23.09 -12.98
C VAL A 179 25.83 -22.77 -13.67
N ILE A 180 25.25 -23.76 -14.36
CA ILE A 180 23.95 -23.61 -15.02
C ILE A 180 22.82 -23.46 -14.00
N GLY A 181 22.91 -24.13 -12.85
CA GLY A 181 21.94 -23.97 -11.77
C GLY A 181 21.91 -22.57 -11.19
N ARG A 182 23.09 -21.96 -11.04
CA ARG A 182 23.21 -20.57 -10.61
C ARG A 182 22.67 -19.60 -11.68
N ALA A 183 22.76 -19.97 -12.95
CA ALA A 183 22.31 -19.12 -14.06
C ALA A 183 20.79 -19.19 -14.27
N VAL A 184 20.25 -20.41 -14.32
CA VAL A 184 18.86 -20.72 -14.72
C VAL A 184 17.92 -20.89 -13.53
N GLY A 185 18.43 -21.24 -12.35
CA GLY A 185 17.59 -21.71 -11.25
C GLY A 185 16.97 -23.08 -11.57
N LYS A 186 15.67 -23.25 -11.30
CA LYS A 186 14.93 -24.51 -11.58
C LYS A 186 14.48 -24.60 -13.06
N SER A 187 14.01 -23.48 -13.62
CA SER A 187 13.59 -23.33 -15.01
C SER A 187 13.76 -21.89 -15.49
N VAL A 188 13.89 -21.72 -16.81
CA VAL A 188 13.95 -20.41 -17.48
C VAL A 188 12.99 -20.38 -18.66
N THR A 189 12.41 -19.22 -18.93
CA THR A 189 11.61 -18.99 -20.15
C THR A 189 12.48 -18.32 -21.19
N LEU A 190 12.63 -18.94 -22.36
CA LEU A 190 13.35 -18.42 -23.53
C LEU A 190 12.38 -18.42 -24.72
N ASN A 191 12.25 -17.32 -25.46
CA ASN A 191 11.32 -17.20 -26.59
C ASN A 191 9.89 -17.68 -26.27
N ASN A 192 9.34 -17.27 -25.12
CA ASN A 192 8.02 -17.69 -24.62
C ASN A 192 7.87 -19.19 -24.32
N GLU A 193 8.96 -19.96 -24.34
CA GLU A 193 8.96 -21.38 -23.99
C GLU A 193 9.72 -21.64 -22.69
N GLN A 194 9.16 -22.49 -21.83
CA GLN A 194 9.81 -22.87 -20.58
C GLN A 194 10.76 -24.05 -20.79
N PHE A 195 11.99 -23.90 -20.28
CA PHE A 195 13.04 -24.91 -20.28
C PHE A 195 13.48 -25.21 -18.84
N SER A 196 13.59 -26.49 -18.51
CA SER A 196 14.18 -26.95 -17.26
C SER A 196 15.69 -26.76 -17.24
N LYS A 197 16.27 -26.64 -16.04
CA LYS A 197 17.73 -26.62 -15.84
C LYS A 197 18.45 -27.78 -16.56
N PHE A 198 17.86 -28.97 -16.63
CA PHE A 198 18.45 -30.12 -17.30
C PHE A 198 18.46 -30.00 -18.83
N GLN A 199 17.44 -29.39 -19.42
CA GLN A 199 17.43 -29.13 -20.86
C GLN A 199 18.51 -28.12 -21.24
N ILE A 200 18.70 -27.07 -20.42
CA ILE A 200 19.81 -26.12 -20.60
C ILE A 200 21.16 -26.80 -20.42
N TYR A 201 21.32 -27.62 -19.38
CA TYR A 201 22.51 -28.42 -19.14
C TYR A 201 22.88 -29.31 -20.33
N ARG A 202 21.94 -30.09 -20.84
CA ARG A 202 22.15 -30.96 -22.00
C ARG A 202 22.53 -30.15 -23.24
N SER A 203 21.91 -28.99 -23.44
CA SER A 203 22.21 -28.12 -24.59
C SER A 203 23.65 -27.60 -24.53
N ILE A 204 24.12 -27.16 -23.36
CA ILE A 204 25.52 -26.71 -23.19
C ILE A 204 26.50 -27.86 -23.40
N VAL A 205 26.24 -29.03 -22.82
CA VAL A 205 27.13 -30.20 -22.96
C VAL A 205 27.19 -30.69 -24.42
N ARG A 206 26.07 -30.71 -25.15
CA ARG A 206 26.04 -31.09 -26.57
C ARG A 206 26.77 -30.09 -27.47
N ASN A 207 26.83 -28.81 -27.07
CA ASN A 207 27.54 -27.75 -27.79
C ASN A 207 28.96 -27.52 -27.24
N GLY A 208 29.65 -28.60 -26.85
CA GLY A 208 31.07 -28.57 -26.49
C GLY A 208 31.38 -28.24 -25.02
N GLY A 209 30.38 -28.14 -24.14
CA GLY A 209 30.59 -27.93 -22.70
C GLY A 209 31.06 -26.51 -22.34
N LEU A 210 31.71 -26.39 -21.17
CA LEU A 210 32.27 -25.14 -20.65
C LEU A 210 33.75 -25.31 -20.29
N SER A 211 34.53 -24.29 -20.58
CA SER A 211 35.95 -24.17 -20.21
C SER A 211 36.16 -23.10 -19.12
N PRO A 212 37.20 -23.22 -18.28
CA PRO A 212 37.61 -22.17 -17.33
C PRO A 212 37.66 -20.79 -17.99
N GLY A 213 36.91 -19.84 -17.45
CA GLY A 213 36.80 -18.48 -17.99
C GLY A 213 35.57 -18.21 -18.84
N ASP A 214 34.82 -19.24 -19.25
CA ASP A 214 33.60 -19.06 -20.03
C ASP A 214 32.51 -18.31 -19.25
N ILE A 215 31.82 -17.40 -19.93
CA ILE A 215 30.73 -16.60 -19.38
C ILE A 215 29.41 -17.11 -19.93
N ILE A 216 28.53 -17.55 -19.04
CA ILE A 216 27.14 -17.90 -19.37
C ILE A 216 26.24 -16.71 -19.12
N ARG A 217 25.45 -16.37 -20.14
CA ARG A 217 24.50 -15.27 -20.10
C ARG A 217 23.14 -15.72 -20.63
N LEU A 218 22.10 -15.43 -19.86
CA LEU A 218 20.71 -15.65 -20.28
C LEU A 218 20.12 -14.33 -20.75
N THR A 219 19.46 -14.37 -21.91
CA THR A 219 18.63 -13.28 -22.42
C THR A 219 17.21 -13.79 -22.57
N THR A 220 16.24 -12.89 -22.74
CA THR A 220 14.82 -13.26 -22.96
C THR A 220 14.64 -14.20 -24.14
N MET A 221 15.57 -14.16 -25.11
CA MET A 221 15.46 -14.91 -26.35
C MET A 221 16.43 -16.10 -26.42
N ASN A 222 17.63 -15.95 -25.88
CA ASN A 222 18.71 -16.92 -26.12
C ASN A 222 19.56 -17.17 -24.89
N LEU A 223 20.11 -18.39 -24.83
CA LEU A 223 21.26 -18.75 -24.01
C LEU A 223 22.53 -18.37 -24.76
N LYS A 224 23.47 -17.71 -24.08
CA LYS A 224 24.76 -17.30 -24.66
C LYS A 224 25.95 -17.85 -23.88
N ARG A 225 27.00 -18.26 -24.59
CA ARG A 225 28.34 -18.55 -24.09
C ARG A 225 29.31 -17.57 -24.73
N ASN A 226 30.00 -16.74 -23.95
CA ASN A 226 30.91 -15.70 -24.47
C ASN A 226 30.28 -14.84 -25.58
N ASP A 227 29.01 -14.45 -25.37
CA ASP A 227 28.14 -13.71 -26.28
C ASP A 227 27.67 -14.42 -27.57
N GLU A 228 28.14 -15.64 -27.84
CA GLU A 228 27.64 -16.52 -28.91
C GLU A 228 26.38 -17.28 -28.49
N ASN A 229 25.43 -17.46 -29.41
CA ASN A 229 24.17 -18.15 -29.11
C ASN A 229 24.39 -19.68 -29.01
N VAL A 230 23.90 -20.27 -27.92
CA VAL A 230 23.84 -21.71 -27.74
C VAL A 230 22.40 -22.16 -28.02
N PRO A 231 22.17 -23.02 -29.03
CA PRO A 231 20.83 -23.48 -29.35
C PRO A 231 20.27 -24.33 -28.21
N VAL A 232 19.04 -24.04 -27.81
CA VAL A 232 18.29 -24.81 -26.81
C VAL A 232 17.03 -25.31 -27.47
N ALA A 233 16.86 -26.63 -27.51
CA ALA A 233 15.68 -27.27 -28.05
C ALA A 233 15.01 -28.14 -26.97
N LYS A 234 13.67 -28.21 -27.02
CA LYS A 234 12.96 -29.30 -26.35
C LYS A 234 13.24 -30.55 -27.16
N ASN A 235 14.06 -31.45 -26.61
CA ASN A 235 14.05 -32.81 -27.12
C ASN A 235 12.63 -33.35 -26.92
N GLN A 236 12.02 -33.85 -27.99
CA GLN A 236 10.88 -34.77 -27.88
C GLN A 236 11.26 -35.96 -27.00
#